data_AF-D2GXN2-F1
#
_entry.id   AF-D2GXN2-F1
#
_cell.length_a   1.000
_cell.length_b   1.000
_cell.length_c   1.000
_cell.angle_alpha   90.00
_cell.angle_beta   90.00
_cell.angle_gamma   90.00
#
_symmetry.space_group_name_H-M   'P 1'
#
loop_
_entity.id
_entity.type
_entity.pdbx_description
1 polymer ?
#
loop_
_entity_poly.entity_id
_entity_poly.type
_entity_poly.pdbx_seq_one_letter_code
_entity_poly.pdbx_strand_id
1 'polypeptide(L)' 'AREICVKFTRGVDFSWQAQALLALQEAAEAFLVHLFEDAYLLSLHAGRVTLFPKDVQLARRIRGIQEGLG' A
#
# COMPACT_ATOMS: atom_id res chain seq x y z
N ALA A 1 0.84 -12.70 2.51
CA ALA A 1 1.83 -13.06 1.47
C ALA A 1 1.55 -14.41 0.81
N ARG A 2 1.51 -15.53 1.55
CA ARG A 2 1.32 -16.88 0.98
C ARG A 2 -0.01 -17.07 0.24
N GLU A 3 -1.14 -16.68 0.84
CA GLU A 3 -2.46 -16.79 0.19
C GLU A 3 -2.52 -16.05 -1.16
N ILE A 4 -1.94 -14.85 -1.23
CA ILE A 4 -1.85 -14.08 -2.48
C ILE A 4 -0.93 -14.80 -3.47
N CYS A 5 0.23 -15.31 -3.03
CA CYS A 5 1.18 -16.04 -3.86
C CYS A 5 0.54 -17.28 -4.54
N VAL A 6 -0.26 -18.04 -3.80
CA VAL A 6 -0.94 -19.26 -4.30
C VAL A 6 -1.84 -18.98 -5.51
N LYS A 7 -2.45 -17.79 -5.56
CA LYS A 7 -3.29 -17.36 -6.70
C LYS A 7 -2.49 -17.25 -8.01
N PHE A 8 -1.17 -17.06 -7.91
CA PHE A 8 -0.28 -16.93 -9.08
C PHE A 8 0.49 -18.22 -9.40
N THR A 9 0.62 -19.15 -8.44
CA THR A 9 1.40 -20.39 -8.60
C THR A 9 0.54 -21.60 -9.00
N ARG A 10 -0.69 -21.39 -9.49
CA ARG A 10 -1.63 -22.45 -9.92
C ARG A 10 -1.88 -23.52 -8.84
N GLY A 11 -1.92 -23.10 -7.57
CA GLY A 11 -2.13 -24.00 -6.43
C GLY A 11 -0.87 -24.69 -5.91
N VAL A 12 0.33 -24.33 -6.40
CA VAL A 12 1.60 -24.84 -5.88
C VAL A 12 2.09 -23.97 -4.73
N ASP A 13 2.34 -24.57 -3.57
CA ASP A 13 2.88 -23.85 -2.41
C ASP A 13 4.39 -23.62 -2.56
N PHE A 14 4.79 -22.35 -2.68
CA PHE A 14 6.21 -21.97 -2.70
C PHE A 14 6.75 -21.74 -1.28
N SER A 15 7.99 -22.15 -1.07
CA SER A 15 8.75 -21.85 0.15
C SER A 15 9.27 -20.41 0.11
N TRP A 16 9.16 -19.72 1.24
CA TRP A 16 9.62 -18.34 1.40
C TRP A 16 10.84 -18.29 2.32
N GLN A 17 11.88 -17.57 1.91
CA GLN A 17 12.96 -17.19 2.82
C GLN A 17 12.44 -16.17 3.84
N ALA A 18 12.93 -16.24 5.08
CA ALA A 18 12.57 -15.27 6.11
C ALA A 18 12.89 -13.83 5.68
N GLN A 19 14.06 -13.62 5.06
CA GLN A 19 14.48 -12.31 4.58
C GLN A 19 13.58 -11.74 3.46
N ALA A 20 13.04 -12.61 2.60
CA ALA A 20 12.11 -12.18 1.56
C ALA A 20 10.79 -11.65 2.15
N LEU A 21 10.32 -12.26 3.24
CA LEU A 21 9.13 -11.79 3.95
C LEU A 21 9.39 -10.46 4.67
N LEU A 22 10.56 -10.30 5.30
CA LEU A 22 10.96 -9.04 5.94
C LEU A 22 11.06 -7.90 4.92
N ALA A 23 11.75 -8.13 3.79
CA ALA A 23 11.86 -7.13 2.74
C ALA A 23 10.49 -6.71 2.17
N LEU A 24 9.58 -7.67 1.98
CA LEU A 24 8.22 -7.38 1.55
C LEU A 24 7.44 -6.54 2.57
N GLN A 25 7.61 -6.83 3.86
CA GLN A 25 6.98 -6.08 4.94
C GLN A 25 7.52 -4.65 5.01
N GLU A 26 8.84 -4.48 5.00
CA GLU A 26 9.49 -3.16 5.04
C GLU A 26 9.04 -2.27 3.87
N ALA A 27 9.01 -2.82 2.66
CA ALA A 27 8.54 -2.10 1.48
C ALA A 27 7.05 -1.72 1.58
N ALA A 28 6.20 -2.63 2.09
CA ALA A 28 4.77 -2.38 2.25
C ALA A 28 4.49 -1.30 3.31
N GLU A 29 5.20 -1.33 4.43
CA GLU A 29 5.08 -0.33 5.49
C GLU A 29 5.54 1.04 5.01
N ALA A 30 6.71 1.14 4.38
CA ALA A 30 7.21 2.39 3.81
C ALA A 30 6.22 3.00 2.80
N PHE A 31 5.65 2.17 1.91
CA PHE A 31 4.64 2.61 0.96
C PHE A 31 3.38 3.15 1.66
N LEU A 32 2.84 2.42 2.63
CA LEU A 32 1.61 2.81 3.33
C LEU A 32 1.81 4.06 4.18
N VAL A 33 2.95 4.20 4.87
CA VAL A 33 3.28 5.40 5.66
C VAL A 33 3.27 6.62 4.74
N HIS A 34 4.01 6.60 3.63
CA HIS A 34 4.02 7.72 2.70
C HIS A 34 2.66 8.00 2.08
N LEU A 35 1.89 6.96 1.74
CA LEU A 35 0.54 7.16 1.19
C LEU A 35 -0.39 7.83 2.20
N PHE A 36 -0.28 7.48 3.48
CA PHE A 36 -1.08 8.09 4.54
C PHE A 36 -0.64 9.52 4.86
N GLU A 37 0.65 9.83 4.78
CA GLU A 37 1.15 11.21 4.90
C GLU A 37 0.51 12.11 3.84
N ASP A 38 0.52 11.69 2.57
CA ASP A 38 -0.10 12.43 1.47
C ASP A 38 -1.63 12.56 1.63
N ALA A 39 -2.30 11.46 1.99
CA ALA A 39 -3.73 11.47 2.22
C ALA A 39 -4.12 12.36 3.42
N TYR A 40 -3.25 12.48 4.41
CA TYR A 40 -3.46 13.36 5.56
C TYR A 40 -3.33 14.83 5.16
N LEU A 41 -2.37 15.18 4.30
CA LEU A 41 -2.27 16.53 3.72
C LEU A 41 -3.57 16.91 2.98
N LEU A 42 -4.20 15.98 2.26
CA LEU A 42 -5.49 16.21 1.61
C LEU A 42 -6.64 16.40 2.61
N SER A 43 -6.60 15.70 3.74
CA SER A 43 -7.58 15.86 4.82
C SER A 43 -7.48 17.26 5.45
N LEU A 44 -6.25 17.70 5.71
CA LEU A 44 -5.95 19.05 6.21
C LEU A 44 -6.35 20.13 5.20
N HIS A 45 -6.08 19.92 3.91
CA HIS A 45 -6.51 20.81 2.84
C HIS A 45 -8.03 20.99 2.81
N ALA A 46 -8.78 19.95 3.16
CA ALA A 46 -10.24 19.99 3.29
C ALA A 46 -10.74 20.49 4.66
N GLY A 47 -9.86 21.05 5.51
CA GLY A 47 -10.19 21.59 6.83
C GLY A 47 -10.54 20.55 7.90
N ARG A 48 -10.18 19.28 7.69
CA ARG A 48 -10.47 18.18 8.62
C ARG A 48 -9.18 17.64 9.25
N VAL A 49 -9.30 17.10 10.46
CA VAL A 49 -8.22 16.35 11.14
C VAL A 49 -8.43 14.84 10.96
N THR A 50 -9.67 14.39 10.81
CA THR A 50 -9.97 12.97 10.55
C THR A 50 -9.70 12.62 9.08
N LEU A 51 -8.93 11.56 8.86
CA LEU A 51 -8.67 10.95 7.55
C LEU A 51 -9.91 10.17 7.07
N PHE A 52 -10.34 10.37 5.82
CA PHE A 52 -11.43 9.61 5.22
C PHE A 52 -10.96 8.80 4.00
N PRO A 53 -11.69 7.74 3.60
CA PRO A 53 -11.33 6.93 2.43
C PRO A 53 -11.17 7.74 1.13
N LYS A 54 -11.94 8.82 0.96
CA LYS A 54 -11.84 9.71 -0.20
C LYS A 54 -10.49 10.41 -0.32
N ASP A 55 -9.83 10.69 0.81
CA ASP A 55 -8.53 11.37 0.85
C ASP A 55 -7.44 10.41 0.36
N VAL A 56 -7.49 9.14 0.79
CA VAL A 56 -6.59 8.08 0.31
C VAL A 56 -6.83 7.76 -1.17
N GLN A 57 -8.09 7.67 -1.61
CA GLN A 57 -8.42 7.46 -3.02
C GLN A 57 -7.89 8.59 -3.91
N LEU A 58 -8.01 9.83 -3.45
CA LEU A 58 -7.48 10.98 -4.17
C LEU A 58 -5.94 11.00 -4.17
N ALA A 59 -5.28 10.69 -3.05
CA ALA A 59 -3.82 10.56 -2.98
C ALA A 59 -3.29 9.53 -4.00
N ARG A 60 -3.92 8.34 -4.07
CA ARG A 60 -3.57 7.31 -5.07
C ARG A 60 -3.78 7.81 -6.50
N ARG A 61 -4.85 8.57 -6.75
CA ARG A 61 -5.13 9.12 -8.08
C ARG A 61 -4.11 10.19 -8.50
N ILE A 62 -3.66 11.02 -7.57
CA ILE A 62 -2.66 12.08 -7.82
C ILE A 62 -1.28 11.47 -8.06
N ARG A 63 -0.87 10.45 -7.29
CA ARG A 63 0.38 9.70 -7.52
C ARG A 63 0.41 8.94 -8.86
N GLY A 64 -0.74 8.78 -9.51
CA GLY A 64 -0.83 8.15 -10.82
C GLY A 64 -0.66 6.63 -10.77
N ILE A 65 -0.43 6.04 -11.94
CA ILE A 65 -0.48 4.58 -12.12
C ILE A 65 0.75 3.89 -11.52
N GLN A 66 1.95 4.46 -11.68
CA GLN A 66 3.19 3.81 -11.26
C GLN A 66 3.42 3.83 -9.74
N GLU A 67 3.03 4.91 -9.05
CA GLU A 67 3.32 5.08 -7.62
C GLU A 67 2.07 5.05 -6.72
N GLY A 68 0.87 5.08 -7.30
CA GLY A 68 -0.39 5.19 -6.56
C GLY A 68 -1.29 3.97 -6.60
N LEU A 69 -1.38 3.30 -7.75
CA LEU A 69 -2.36 2.22 -7.95
C LEU A 69 -1.82 0.83 -7.59
N GLY A 70 -0.51 0.63 -7.63
CA GLY A 70 0.11 -0.69 -7.43
C GLY A 70 0.02 -1.55 -8.68
#